data_AF-A0A1G3M6D3-F1
#
_entry.id   AF-A0A1G3M6D3-F1
#
_cell.length_a   1.000
_cell.length_b   1.000
_cell.length_c   1.000
_cell.angle_alpha   90.00
_cell.angle_beta   90.00
_cell.angle_gamma   90.00
#
_symmetry.space_group_name_H-M   'P 1'
#
loop_
_entity.id
_entity.type
_entity.pdbx_description
1 polymer ?
#
loop_
_entity_poly.entity_id
_entity_poly.type
_entity_poly.pdbx_seq_one_letter_code
_entity_poly.pdbx_strand_id
1 'polypeptide(L)'
;MRMTDGETQRFKANAVARLVGLLPFIAHCDDPERTALSHLATFVLAGRGESRAVFDHSAADDVEPLARLRTISDFKGGDDVTIERGMALLCLCMLAGYERDIELDAQLNKYNPLSSGGWSMTETEKRLDVVLSRSADPAIDLVMTEDDALRVYWQD
;
A
#
# COMPACT_ATOMS: atom_id res chain seq x y z
N MET A 1 -8.57 15.51 -12.99
CA MET A 1 -9.59 14.55 -13.46
C MET A 1 -10.62 14.41 -12.35
N ARG A 2 -11.93 14.50 -12.62
CA ARG A 2 -12.97 14.40 -11.58
C ARG A 2 -13.42 12.94 -11.46
N MET A 3 -13.52 12.43 -10.24
CA MET A 3 -14.12 11.12 -9.99
C MET A 3 -15.62 11.15 -10.30
N THR A 4 -16.13 10.06 -10.86
CA THR A 4 -17.59 9.84 -10.91
C THR A 4 -18.13 9.61 -9.49
N ASP A 5 -19.45 9.68 -9.31
CA ASP A 5 -20.05 9.39 -8.01
C ASP A 5 -19.79 7.94 -7.57
N GLY A 6 -19.81 7.00 -8.51
CA GLY A 6 -19.48 5.59 -8.24
C GLY A 6 -18.02 5.38 -7.83
N GLU A 7 -17.08 6.01 -8.54
CA GLU A 7 -15.65 6.03 -8.16
C GLU A 7 -15.45 6.65 -6.78
N THR A 8 -16.16 7.75 -6.49
CA THR A 8 -16.07 8.42 -5.19
C THR A 8 -16.52 7.51 -4.05
N GLN A 9 -17.60 6.74 -4.24
CA GLN A 9 -18.09 5.82 -3.19
C GLN A 9 -17.13 4.64 -2.99
N ARG A 10 -16.58 4.07 -4.07
CA ARG A 10 -15.57 3.00 -3.96
C ARG A 10 -14.32 3.49 -3.24
N PHE A 11 -13.82 4.66 -3.63
CA PHE A 11 -12.66 5.27 -2.99
C PHE A 11 -12.87 5.51 -1.49
N LYS A 12 -14.03 6.02 -1.09
CA LYS A 12 -14.37 6.21 0.34
C LYS A 12 -14.44 4.90 1.12
N ALA A 13 -14.87 3.81 0.48
CA ALA A 13 -14.97 2.49 1.08
C ALA A 13 -13.64 1.70 1.05
N ASN A 14 -12.65 2.14 0.26
CA ASN A 14 -11.40 1.43 0.08
C ASN A 14 -10.53 1.53 1.35
N ALA A 15 -10.26 0.39 1.99
CA ALA A 15 -9.47 0.30 3.21
C ALA A 15 -8.01 0.75 3.02
N VAL A 16 -7.40 0.45 1.87
CA VAL A 16 -6.04 0.89 1.52
C VAL A 16 -5.98 2.41 1.40
N ALA A 17 -6.92 3.01 0.66
CA ALA A 17 -7.03 4.47 0.56
C ALA A 17 -7.25 5.10 1.93
N ARG A 18 -8.11 4.53 2.78
CA ARG A 18 -8.32 4.99 4.15
C ARG A 18 -7.04 4.92 4.97
N LEU A 19 -6.27 3.83 4.90
CA LEU A 19 -5.00 3.71 5.61
C LEU A 19 -3.99 4.77 5.12
N VAL A 20 -3.83 4.92 3.80
CA VAL A 20 -2.97 5.96 3.21
C VAL A 20 -3.35 7.37 3.69
N GLY A 21 -4.64 7.67 3.76
CA GLY A 21 -5.14 8.98 4.18
C GLY A 21 -5.12 9.24 5.69
N LEU A 22 -5.24 8.19 6.51
CA LEU A 22 -5.33 8.34 7.97
C LEU A 22 -4.00 8.13 8.68
N LEU A 23 -3.06 7.40 8.08
CA LEU A 23 -1.76 7.10 8.70
C LEU A 23 -1.01 8.35 9.19
N PRO A 24 -0.93 9.47 8.44
CA PRO A 24 -0.26 10.68 8.95
C PRO A 24 -0.92 11.25 10.22
N PHE A 25 -2.24 11.11 10.36
CA PHE A 25 -2.97 11.60 11.55
C PHE A 25 -2.75 10.67 12.75
N ILE A 26 -2.85 9.36 12.52
CA ILE A 26 -2.67 8.34 13.57
C ILE A 26 -1.24 8.39 14.10
N ALA A 27 -0.26 8.58 13.21
CA ALA A 27 1.14 8.75 13.59
C ALA A 27 1.45 10.11 14.23
N HIS A 28 0.50 11.06 14.28
CA HIS A 28 0.75 12.41 14.82
C HIS A 28 1.89 13.17 14.11
N CYS A 29 1.95 13.09 12.78
CA CYS A 29 2.91 13.86 11.98
C CYS A 29 2.72 15.39 12.13
N ASP A 30 3.76 16.16 11.78
CA ASP A 30 3.78 17.63 11.92
C ASP A 30 2.71 18.35 11.05
N ASP A 31 2.48 17.86 9.84
CA ASP A 31 1.49 18.38 8.88
C ASP A 31 0.71 17.19 8.27
N PRO A 32 -0.20 16.60 9.06
CA PRO A 32 -0.85 15.35 8.67
C PRO A 32 -1.82 15.55 7.51
N GLU A 33 -2.48 16.71 7.41
CA GLU A 33 -3.40 17.04 6.31
C GLU A 33 -2.67 17.10 4.96
N ARG A 34 -1.54 17.82 4.89
CA ARG A 34 -0.76 17.92 3.65
C ARG A 34 -0.17 16.59 3.25
N THR A 35 0.37 15.85 4.21
CA THR A 35 0.95 14.52 4.00
C THR A 35 -0.11 13.56 3.46
N ALA A 36 -1.27 13.49 4.13
CA ALA A 36 -2.39 12.65 3.71
C ALA A 36 -2.91 13.00 2.31
N LEU A 37 -3.10 14.29 2.01
CA LEU A 37 -3.55 14.71 0.69
C LEU A 37 -2.54 14.35 -0.41
N SER A 38 -1.24 14.55 -0.16
CA SER A 38 -0.17 14.18 -1.09
C SER A 38 -0.16 12.68 -1.36
N HIS A 39 -0.18 11.87 -0.29
CA HIS A 39 -0.16 10.41 -0.42
C HIS A 39 -1.42 9.87 -1.11
N LEU A 40 -2.61 10.39 -0.76
CA LEU A 40 -3.86 10.02 -1.43
C LEU A 40 -3.88 10.44 -2.90
N ALA A 41 -3.34 11.62 -3.24
CA ALA A 41 -3.24 12.05 -4.63
C ALA A 41 -2.35 11.11 -5.44
N THR A 42 -1.21 10.70 -4.88
CA THR A 42 -0.34 9.68 -5.47
C THR A 42 -1.07 8.35 -5.64
N PHE A 43 -1.77 7.87 -4.60
CA PHE A 43 -2.55 6.63 -4.65
C PHE A 43 -3.56 6.64 -5.80
N VAL A 44 -4.37 7.71 -5.90
CA VAL A 44 -5.39 7.86 -6.95
C VAL A 44 -4.78 7.95 -8.35
N LEU A 45 -3.65 8.66 -8.51
CA LEU A 45 -3.00 8.78 -9.80
C LEU A 45 -2.31 7.48 -10.24
N ALA A 46 -1.77 6.71 -9.29
CA ALA A 46 -1.12 5.44 -9.55
C ALA A 46 -2.09 4.34 -10.01
N GLY A 47 -3.35 4.39 -9.58
CA GLY A 47 -4.36 3.41 -9.99
C GLY A 47 -5.10 3.74 -11.30
N ARG A 48 -5.09 5.01 -11.73
CA ARG A 48 -6.04 5.52 -12.72
C ARG A 48 -5.45 5.76 -14.10
N GLY A 49 -6.18 5.33 -15.14
CA GLY A 49 -5.93 5.74 -16.53
C GLY A 49 -4.53 5.40 -17.04
N GLU A 50 -4.00 6.24 -17.93
CA GLU A 50 -2.68 6.03 -18.55
C GLU A 50 -1.52 6.20 -17.56
N SER A 51 -1.71 6.94 -16.46
CA SER A 51 -0.65 7.11 -15.46
C SER A 51 -0.35 5.82 -14.69
N ARG A 52 -1.28 4.87 -14.65
CA ARG A 52 -1.05 3.56 -14.02
C ARG A 52 0.18 2.85 -14.56
N ALA A 53 0.41 2.90 -15.87
CA ALA A 53 1.56 2.23 -16.51
C ALA A 53 2.91 2.74 -15.99
N VAL A 54 2.97 3.97 -15.46
CA VAL A 54 4.19 4.55 -14.86
C VAL A 54 4.47 3.95 -13.47
N PHE A 55 3.45 3.40 -12.81
CA PHE A 55 3.54 2.78 -11.49
C PHE A 55 3.53 1.26 -11.53
N ASP A 56 3.31 0.63 -12.69
CA ASP A 56 3.36 -0.83 -12.84
C ASP A 56 4.75 -1.36 -12.42
N HIS A 57 4.74 -2.52 -11.78
CA HIS A 57 5.97 -3.14 -11.26
C HIS A 57 6.86 -3.58 -12.42
N SER A 58 8.16 -3.29 -12.34
CA SER A 58 9.19 -3.83 -13.22
C SER A 58 10.33 -4.50 -12.44
N ALA A 59 11.16 -5.30 -13.10
CA ALA A 59 12.35 -5.89 -12.46
C ALA A 59 13.31 -4.86 -11.83
N ALA A 60 13.27 -3.59 -12.25
CA ALA A 60 14.04 -2.52 -11.63
C ALA A 60 13.59 -2.19 -10.19
N ASP A 61 12.40 -2.63 -9.80
CA ASP A 61 11.84 -2.39 -8.48
C ASP A 61 11.99 -3.59 -7.51
N ASP A 62 12.61 -4.70 -7.94
CA ASP A 62 12.72 -5.94 -7.15
C ASP A 62 13.60 -5.81 -5.90
N VAL A 63 14.36 -4.71 -5.76
CA VAL A 63 15.40 -4.56 -4.72
C VAL A 63 14.85 -4.71 -3.31
N GLU A 64 13.73 -4.06 -3.00
CA GLU A 64 13.13 -4.06 -1.66
C GLU A 64 11.62 -3.79 -1.75
N PRO A 65 10.75 -4.66 -1.20
CA PRO A 65 9.30 -4.49 -1.29
C PRO A 65 8.76 -3.14 -0.84
N LEU A 66 9.22 -2.64 0.31
CA LEU A 66 8.79 -1.33 0.82
C LEU A 66 9.24 -0.16 -0.07
N ALA A 67 10.30 -0.32 -0.88
CA ALA A 67 10.77 0.73 -1.79
C ALA A 67 9.79 1.05 -2.92
N ARG A 68 8.83 0.16 -3.20
CA ARG A 68 7.69 0.43 -4.12
C ARG A 68 6.73 1.47 -3.54
N LEU A 69 6.61 1.53 -2.22
CA LEU A 69 5.72 2.47 -1.53
C LEU A 69 6.36 3.83 -1.27
N ARG A 70 7.58 4.08 -1.78
CA ARG A 70 8.37 5.29 -1.51
C ARG A 70 7.65 6.61 -1.80
N THR A 71 6.74 6.61 -2.77
CA THR A 71 6.00 7.81 -3.20
C THR A 71 4.88 8.21 -2.23
N ILE A 72 4.57 7.34 -1.27
CA ILE A 72 3.61 7.56 -0.19
C ILE A 72 4.24 7.30 1.19
N SER A 73 5.58 7.34 1.29
CA SER A 73 6.31 7.07 2.54
C SER A 73 7.03 8.29 3.10
N ASP A 74 6.80 9.48 2.55
CA ASP A 74 7.41 10.73 3.02
C ASP A 74 6.55 11.30 4.17
N PHE A 75 6.95 11.02 5.41
CA PHE A 75 6.33 11.51 6.64
C PHE A 75 7.26 12.50 7.33
N LYS A 76 6.69 13.60 7.83
CA LYS A 76 7.42 14.58 8.63
C LYS A 76 7.01 14.47 10.09
N GLY A 77 7.95 14.06 10.94
CA GLY A 77 7.66 13.77 12.35
C GLY A 77 6.72 12.58 12.51
N GLY A 78 6.14 12.46 13.70
CA GLY A 78 5.23 11.37 14.07
C GLY A 78 5.91 10.19 14.75
N ASP A 79 5.10 9.20 15.13
CA ASP A 79 5.54 7.96 15.77
C ASP A 79 6.03 6.95 14.73
N ASP A 80 7.34 6.69 14.74
CA ASP A 80 7.99 5.81 13.78
C ASP A 80 7.41 4.39 13.80
N VAL A 81 7.04 3.87 14.97
CA VAL A 81 6.48 2.51 15.10
C VAL A 81 5.12 2.41 14.41
N THR A 82 4.27 3.43 14.58
CA THR A 82 2.98 3.53 13.91
C THR A 82 3.12 3.69 12.41
N ILE A 83 4.05 4.52 11.95
CA ILE A 83 4.36 4.70 10.52
C ILE A 83 4.82 3.38 9.91
N GLU A 84 5.82 2.73 10.53
CA GLU A 84 6.36 1.44 10.07
C GLU A 84 5.27 0.38 10.00
N ARG A 85 4.40 0.28 11.01
CA ARG A 85 3.25 -0.66 11.00
C ARG A 85 2.30 -0.37 9.84
N GLY A 86 1.95 0.88 9.60
CA GLY A 86 1.08 1.25 8.48
C GLY A 86 1.68 0.93 7.12
N MET A 87 2.97 1.22 6.93
CA MET A 87 3.70 0.86 5.71
C MET A 87 3.83 -0.66 5.54
N ALA A 88 3.98 -1.41 6.63
CA ALA A 88 4.00 -2.87 6.59
C ALA A 88 2.64 -3.45 6.17
N LEU A 89 1.53 -2.93 6.68
CA LEU A 89 0.17 -3.32 6.27
C LEU A 89 -0.07 -3.04 4.78
N LEU A 90 0.35 -1.87 4.29
CA LEU A 90 0.28 -1.52 2.86
C LEU A 90 1.12 -2.48 1.99
N CYS A 91 2.31 -2.85 2.46
CA CYS A 91 3.18 -3.81 1.79
C CYS A 91 2.56 -5.21 1.75
N LEU A 92 1.95 -5.64 2.85
CA LEU A 92 1.26 -6.93 2.94
C LEU A 92 0.08 -7.00 1.96
N CYS A 93 -0.72 -5.93 1.88
CA CYS A 93 -1.79 -5.80 0.88
C CYS A 93 -1.28 -5.83 -0.56
N MET A 94 -0.14 -5.20 -0.82
CA MET A 94 0.51 -5.25 -2.14
C MET A 94 0.95 -6.68 -2.49
N LEU A 95 1.57 -7.40 -1.54
CA LEU A 95 2.00 -8.80 -1.73
C LEU A 95 0.82 -9.73 -2.01
N ALA A 96 -0.24 -9.64 -1.22
CA ALA A 96 -1.47 -10.40 -1.42
C ALA A 96 -2.11 -10.11 -2.79
N GLY A 97 -2.02 -8.87 -3.28
CA GLY A 97 -2.42 -8.50 -4.63
C GLY A 97 -1.60 -9.22 -5.71
N TYR A 98 -0.26 -9.22 -5.59
CA TYR A 98 0.59 -9.94 -6.53
C TYR A 98 0.32 -11.44 -6.51
N GLU A 99 0.15 -12.05 -5.33
CA GLU A 99 -0.12 -13.49 -5.21
C GLU A 99 -1.43 -13.86 -5.92
N ARG A 100 -2.51 -13.12 -5.65
CA ARG A 100 -3.81 -13.30 -6.31
C ARG A 100 -3.69 -13.21 -7.84
N ASP A 101 -2.88 -12.28 -8.34
CA ASP A 101 -2.81 -11.95 -9.76
C ASP A 101 -1.79 -12.81 -10.55
N ILE A 102 -1.05 -13.73 -9.92
CA ILE A 102 -0.01 -14.55 -10.58
C ILE A 102 -0.50 -15.19 -11.89
N GLU A 103 -1.66 -15.86 -11.85
CA GLU A 103 -2.18 -16.58 -13.02
C GLU A 103 -2.64 -15.62 -14.13
N LEU A 104 -3.31 -14.53 -13.74
CA LEU A 104 -3.82 -13.54 -14.68
C LEU A 104 -2.67 -12.76 -15.34
N ASP A 105 -1.67 -12.37 -14.57
CA ASP A 105 -0.49 -11.67 -15.07
C ASP A 105 0.28 -12.55 -16.06
N ALA A 106 0.42 -13.85 -15.79
CA ALA A 106 1.02 -14.79 -16.73
C ALA A 106 0.23 -14.88 -18.05
N GLN A 107 -1.09 -14.94 -18.00
CA GLN A 107 -1.95 -14.95 -19.19
C GLN A 107 -1.86 -13.65 -20.00
N LEU A 108 -1.72 -12.52 -19.32
CA LEU A 108 -1.62 -11.19 -19.92
C LEU A 108 -0.18 -10.78 -20.27
N ASN A 109 0.81 -11.65 -20.04
CA ASN A 109 2.24 -11.36 -20.21
C ASN A 109 2.67 -10.08 -19.46
N LYS A 110 2.18 -9.91 -18.23
CA LYS A 110 2.54 -8.84 -17.31
C LYS A 110 3.59 -9.33 -16.32
N TYR A 111 4.44 -8.41 -15.88
CA TYR A 111 5.44 -8.71 -14.87
C TYR A 111 4.77 -8.86 -13.50
N ASN A 112 5.14 -9.94 -12.79
CA ASN A 112 4.74 -10.17 -11.41
C ASN A 112 6.00 -10.60 -10.62
N PRO A 113 6.35 -9.91 -9.52
CA PRO A 113 7.61 -10.13 -8.81
C PRO A 113 7.67 -11.51 -8.14
N LEU A 114 6.53 -12.09 -7.77
CA LEU A 114 6.48 -13.39 -7.09
C LEU A 114 6.73 -14.53 -8.07
N SER A 115 6.05 -14.53 -9.22
CA SER A 115 6.23 -15.59 -10.23
C SER A 115 7.55 -15.44 -11.00
N SER A 116 8.11 -14.22 -11.07
CA SER A 116 9.41 -13.95 -11.69
C SER A 116 10.59 -14.25 -10.75
N GLY A 117 10.33 -14.54 -9.47
CA GLY A 117 11.36 -14.79 -8.46
C GLY A 117 12.12 -13.53 -8.01
N GLY A 118 11.63 -12.34 -8.35
CA GLY A 118 12.17 -11.06 -7.87
C GLY A 118 11.96 -10.92 -6.37
N TRP A 119 10.81 -11.35 -5.86
CA TRP A 119 10.48 -11.40 -4.44
C TRP A 119 10.10 -12.81 -3.97
N SER A 120 10.34 -13.08 -2.70
CA SER A 120 9.86 -14.27 -2.00
C SER A 120 8.73 -13.88 -1.03
N MET A 121 7.56 -14.49 -1.23
CA MET A 121 6.38 -14.25 -0.37
C MET A 121 6.72 -14.53 1.09
N THR A 122 7.19 -15.75 1.37
CA THR A 122 7.52 -16.21 2.73
C THR A 122 8.60 -15.36 3.40
N GLU A 123 9.65 -14.97 2.67
CA GLU A 123 10.71 -14.13 3.26
C GLU A 123 10.20 -12.72 3.55
N THR A 124 9.36 -12.17 2.67
CA THR A 124 8.82 -10.83 2.85
C THR A 124 7.82 -10.78 4.00
N GLU A 125 6.88 -11.72 4.06
CA GLU A 125 5.94 -11.84 5.19
C GLU A 125 6.67 -11.95 6.53
N LYS A 126 7.66 -12.84 6.62
CA LYS A 126 8.46 -13.00 7.84
C LYS A 126 9.16 -11.71 8.28
N ARG A 127 9.59 -10.86 7.33
CA ARG A 127 10.17 -9.54 7.63
C ARG A 127 9.10 -8.57 8.12
N LEU A 128 7.91 -8.60 7.52
CA LEU A 128 6.78 -7.75 7.93
C LEU A 128 6.27 -8.15 9.32
N ASP A 129 6.21 -9.44 9.66
CA ASP A 129 5.79 -9.94 10.99
C ASP A 129 6.60 -9.33 12.14
N VAL A 130 7.89 -9.10 11.93
CA VAL A 130 8.77 -8.46 12.93
C VAL A 130 8.36 -7.00 13.20
N VAL A 131 7.82 -6.31 12.19
CA VAL A 131 7.31 -4.95 12.32
C VAL A 131 5.89 -4.97 12.89
N LEU A 132 5.05 -5.86 12.37
CA LEU A 132 3.65 -6.04 12.77
C LEU A 132 3.49 -6.57 14.20
N SER A 133 4.49 -7.21 14.78
CA SER A 133 4.45 -7.62 16.19
C SER A 133 4.76 -6.48 17.19
N ARG A 134 5.18 -5.31 16.71
CA ARG A 134 5.49 -4.16 17.57
C ARG A 134 4.22 -3.46 18.03
N SER A 135 4.23 -2.98 19.28
CA SER A 135 3.12 -2.19 19.83
C SER A 135 3.10 -0.80 19.19
N ALA A 136 2.10 -0.54 18.35
CA ALA A 136 1.82 0.76 17.73
C ALA A 136 0.55 1.39 18.32
N ASP A 137 0.15 2.56 17.82
CA ASP A 137 -1.15 3.15 18.16
C ASP A 137 -2.30 2.21 17.72
N PRO A 138 -3.20 1.79 18.62
CA PRO A 138 -4.27 0.85 18.31
C PRO A 138 -5.29 1.38 17.30
N ALA A 139 -5.34 2.70 17.05
CA ALA A 139 -6.22 3.28 16.05
C ALA A 139 -5.87 2.82 14.62
N ILE A 140 -4.65 2.34 14.38
CA ILE A 140 -4.27 1.78 13.08
C ILE A 140 -5.06 0.51 12.74
N ASP A 141 -5.29 -0.35 13.74
CA ASP A 141 -6.03 -1.61 13.57
C ASP A 141 -7.53 -1.36 13.40
N LEU A 142 -8.04 -0.17 13.78
CA LEU A 142 -9.41 0.26 13.46
C LEU A 142 -9.58 0.62 11.97
N VAL A 143 -8.48 0.87 11.27
CA VAL A 143 -8.49 1.16 9.83
C VAL A 143 -8.26 -0.11 9.02
N MET A 144 -7.24 -0.89 9.39
CA MET A 144 -6.87 -2.12 8.70
C MET A 144 -6.10 -3.05 9.65
N THR A 145 -6.59 -4.27 9.80
CA THR A 145 -5.86 -5.36 10.48
C THR A 145 -4.95 -6.11 9.48
N GLU A 146 -4.08 -6.97 9.99
CA GLU A 146 -3.25 -7.87 9.16
C GLU A 146 -4.12 -8.82 8.32
N ASP A 147 -5.18 -9.37 8.92
CA ASP A 147 -6.18 -10.19 8.23
C ASP A 147 -6.90 -9.42 7.11
N ASP A 148 -7.19 -8.14 7.33
CA ASP A 148 -7.76 -7.29 6.29
C ASP A 148 -6.76 -7.06 5.17
N ALA A 149 -5.50 -6.75 5.49
CA ALA A 149 -4.44 -6.50 4.51
C ALA A 149 -4.25 -7.69 3.55
N LEU A 150 -4.40 -8.92 4.01
CA LEU A 150 -4.34 -10.13 3.18
C LEU A 150 -5.54 -10.32 2.25
N ARG A 151 -6.66 -9.62 2.48
CA ARG A 151 -7.94 -9.81 1.77
C ARG A 151 -8.37 -8.60 0.94
N VAL A 152 -7.86 -7.42 1.27
CA VAL A 152 -8.08 -6.19 0.51
C VAL A 152 -6.95 -6.00 -0.49
N TYR A 153 -7.23 -5.27 -1.56
CA TYR A 153 -6.29 -5.09 -2.66
C TYR A 153 -6.25 -3.64 -3.11
N TRP A 154 -5.16 -3.28 -3.77
CA TRP A 154 -5.00 -2.01 -4.46
C TRP A 154 -5.95 -1.95 -5.67
N GLN A 155 -7.16 -1.42 -5.47
CA GLN A 155 -8.19 -1.26 -6.52
C GLN A 155 -8.94 0.08 -6.37
N ASP A 156 -9.23 0.74 -7.50
CA ASP A 156 -9.91 2.05 -7.56
C ASP A 156 -11.46 1.99 -7.60
#